data_AF-A0A7Y5SR74-F1
#
_entry.id   AF-A0A7Y5SR74-F1
#
_cell.length_a   1.000
_cell.length_b   1.000
_cell.length_c   1.000
_cell.angle_alpha   90.00
_cell.angle_beta   90.00
_cell.angle_gamma   90.00
#
_symmetry.space_group_name_H-M   'P 1'
#
loop_
_entity.id
_entity.type
_entity.pdbx_description
1 polymer ?
#
loop_
_entity_poly.entity_id
_entity_poly.type
_entity_poly.pdbx_seq_one_letter_code
_entity_poly.pdbx_strand_id
1 'polypeptide(L)'
;MEHFHSRFGPETDCGETGGDSDGGVPYWLFLRQDKYIRTLVPDEIEELYDLEANPQELKNLALDATQRPVLNEYRSRLLAELNRTTAGFVNNLPPPRD
;
A
#
# COMPACT_ATOMS: atom_id res chain seq x y z
N MET A 1 -6.36 20.81 7.51
CA MET A 1 -5.68 19.55 7.18
C MET A 1 -6.77 18.51 7.10
N GLU A 2 -6.78 17.69 6.06
CA GLU A 2 -7.97 16.97 5.61
C GLU A 2 -7.72 15.46 5.77
N HIS A 3 -8.51 14.80 6.61
CA HIS A 3 -8.21 13.46 7.14
C HIS A 3 -9.00 12.38 6.39
N PHE A 4 -8.34 11.32 5.95
CA PHE A 4 -8.94 10.22 5.16
C PHE A 4 -9.72 9.20 6.02
N HIS A 5 -9.58 9.20 7.35
CA HIS A 5 -10.23 8.22 8.25
C HIS A 5 -11.71 8.50 8.48
N SER A 6 -12.12 9.75 8.30
CA SER A 6 -13.51 10.21 8.39
C SER A 6 -14.17 10.41 7.02
N ARG A 7 -13.45 10.10 5.93
CA ARG A 7 -13.91 10.19 4.55
C ARG A 7 -14.47 8.87 4.08
N PHE A 8 -15.57 8.94 3.34
CA PHE A 8 -16.21 7.77 2.76
C PHE A 8 -16.62 8.06 1.33
N GLY A 9 -16.67 7.01 0.50
CA GLY A 9 -17.12 7.14 -0.89
C GLY A 9 -16.21 8.10 -1.69
N PRO A 10 -16.79 9.04 -2.47
CA PRO A 10 -16.03 9.92 -3.38
C PRO A 10 -14.94 10.77 -2.71
N GLU A 11 -15.06 11.02 -1.41
CA GLU A 11 -14.06 11.77 -0.65
C GLU A 11 -12.71 11.03 -0.54
N THR A 12 -12.70 9.72 -0.83
CA THR A 12 -11.49 8.89 -0.81
C THR A 12 -10.78 8.83 -2.17
N ASP A 13 -11.27 9.49 -3.22
CA ASP A 13 -10.77 9.31 -4.59
C ASP A 13 -9.38 9.94 -4.84
N CYS A 14 -8.86 10.76 -3.92
CA CYS A 14 -7.61 11.52 -4.16
C CYS A 14 -6.33 10.68 -4.12
N GLY A 15 -6.34 9.51 -3.47
CA GLY A 15 -5.28 8.48 -3.49
C GLY A 15 -3.91 8.81 -2.91
N GLU A 16 -3.47 10.06 -2.92
CA GLU A 16 -2.31 10.54 -2.19
C GLU A 16 -2.73 11.22 -0.90
N THR A 17 -1.96 10.98 0.16
CA THR A 17 -2.18 11.63 1.45
C THR A 17 -0.92 12.40 1.85
N GLY A 18 -1.09 13.64 2.33
CA GLY A 18 -0.01 14.55 2.70
C GLY A 18 0.73 14.17 4.00
N GLY A 19 0.98 12.89 4.24
CA GLY A 19 1.78 12.37 5.33
C GLY A 19 1.01 12.04 6.61
N ASP A 20 0.03 12.84 7.02
CA ASP A 20 -0.60 12.69 8.35
C ASP A 20 -2.12 12.47 8.31
N SER A 21 -2.56 11.33 8.84
CA SER A 21 -3.92 11.19 9.40
C SER A 21 -4.03 11.93 10.74
N ASP A 22 -5.23 12.05 11.31
CA ASP A 22 -5.48 12.62 12.66
C ASP A 22 -4.77 11.90 13.83
N GLY A 23 -3.85 10.97 13.57
CA GLY A 23 -3.00 10.32 14.56
C GLY A 23 -1.54 10.19 14.16
N GLY A 24 -1.09 10.87 13.09
CA GLY A 24 0.28 10.76 12.58
C GLY A 24 0.61 9.39 11.97
N VAL A 25 -0.40 8.56 11.70
CA VAL A 25 -0.24 7.27 11.03
C VAL A 25 -0.59 7.46 9.55
N PRO A 26 0.34 7.20 8.62
CA PRO A 26 0.05 7.33 7.20
C PRO A 26 -0.99 6.30 6.75
N TYR A 27 -1.75 6.63 5.72
CA TYR A 27 -2.69 5.67 5.13
C TYR A 27 -1.93 4.61 4.33
N TRP A 28 -2.43 3.38 4.41
CA TRP A 28 -1.84 2.23 3.73
C TRP A 28 -2.90 1.28 3.23
N LEU A 29 -2.53 0.55 2.19
CA LEU A 29 -3.28 -0.53 1.59
C LEU A 29 -2.61 -1.84 1.95
N PHE A 30 -3.40 -2.89 2.15
CA PHE A 30 -2.91 -4.21 2.54
C PHE A 30 -3.58 -5.29 1.71
N LEU A 31 -2.77 -6.23 1.23
CA LEU A 31 -3.23 -7.43 0.53
C LEU A 31 -2.72 -8.68 1.26
N ARG A 32 -3.62 -9.64 1.50
CA ARG A 32 -3.34 -10.89 2.23
C ARG A 32 -3.34 -12.10 1.29
N GLN A 33 -2.16 -12.65 1.06
CA GLN A 33 -1.90 -14.05 0.68
C GLN A 33 -0.53 -14.45 1.27
N ASP A 34 0.49 -13.63 1.04
CA ASP A 34 1.52 -13.22 2.02
C ASP A 34 1.13 -11.85 2.60
N LYS A 35 2.03 -11.09 3.22
CA LYS A 35 1.73 -9.69 3.60
C LYS A 35 2.44 -8.73 2.67
N TYR A 36 1.62 -7.96 1.94
CA TYR A 36 2.07 -6.81 1.17
C TYR A 36 1.35 -5.55 1.64
N ILE A 37 2.12 -4.50 1.93
CA ILE A 37 1.62 -3.17 2.31
C ILE A 37 2.14 -2.13 1.31
N ARG A 38 1.23 -1.28 0.83
CA ARG A 38 1.56 -0.10 0.05
C ARG A 38 1.06 1.15 0.77
N THR A 39 1.98 2.04 1.08
CA THR A 39 1.70 3.37 1.62
C THR A 39 1.04 4.30 0.58
N LEU A 40 0.19 5.21 1.05
CA LEU A 40 -0.40 6.31 0.27
C LEU A 40 0.38 7.63 0.46
N VAL A 41 1.60 7.54 0.98
CA VAL A 41 2.53 8.67 1.12
C VAL A 41 3.63 8.54 0.05
N PRO A 42 3.90 9.59 -0.75
CA PRO A 42 5.00 9.58 -1.71
C PRO A 42 6.36 9.28 -1.05
N ASP A 43 7.25 8.63 -1.81
CA ASP A 43 8.65 8.32 -1.41
C ASP A 43 8.84 7.38 -0.19
N GLU A 44 7.75 6.84 0.36
CA GLU A 44 7.79 5.82 1.40
C GLU A 44 8.01 4.41 0.81
N ILE A 45 8.67 3.55 1.58
CA ILE A 45 9.05 2.20 1.14
C ILE A 45 7.84 1.28 1.31
N GLU A 46 7.57 0.44 0.30
CA GLU A 46 6.56 -0.61 0.41
C GLU A 46 6.98 -1.69 1.43
N GLU A 47 6.06 -2.52 1.90
CA GLU A 47 6.40 -3.64 2.76
C GLU A 47 6.00 -4.97 2.13
N LEU A 48 6.94 -5.92 2.12
CA LEU A 48 6.71 -7.28 1.67
C LEU A 48 7.27 -8.24 2.72
N TYR A 49 6.44 -9.15 3.24
CA TYR A 49 6.87 -10.13 4.23
C TYR A 49 6.45 -11.54 3.81
N ASP A 50 7.42 -12.45 3.90
CA ASP A 50 7.21 -13.90 3.82
C ASP A 50 6.70 -14.38 5.19
N LEU A 51 5.41 -14.69 5.28
CA LEU A 51 4.79 -15.12 6.53
C LEU A 51 5.07 -16.58 6.88
N GLU A 52 5.51 -17.39 5.91
CA GLU A 52 5.87 -18.79 6.15
C GLU A 52 7.24 -18.89 6.80
N ALA A 53 8.24 -18.21 6.22
CA ALA A 53 9.61 -18.21 6.74
C ALA A 53 9.81 -17.20 7.89
N ASN A 54 9.02 -16.11 7.93
CA ASN A 54 9.14 -15.05 8.92
C ASN A 54 7.76 -14.56 9.43
N PRO A 55 7.04 -15.38 10.21
CA PRO A 55 5.70 -15.04 10.71
C PRO A 55 5.67 -13.85 11.66
N GLN A 56 6.83 -13.43 12.19
CA GLN A 56 6.96 -12.25 13.06
C GLN A 56 7.17 -10.96 12.27
N GLU A 57 7.26 -11.03 10.93
CA GLU A 57 7.31 -9.86 10.03
C GLU A 57 8.53 -8.96 10.29
N LEU A 58 9.61 -9.50 10.85
CA LEU A 58 10.79 -8.71 11.25
C LEU A 58 11.70 -8.27 10.09
N LYS A 59 11.43 -8.73 8.87
CA LYS A 59 12.27 -8.51 7.69
C LYS A 59 11.40 -8.07 6.52
N ASN A 60 11.42 -6.77 6.24
CA ASN A 60 10.83 -6.23 5.02
C ASN A 60 11.71 -6.61 3.82
N LEU A 61 11.09 -7.24 2.83
CA LEU A 61 11.72 -7.73 1.60
C LEU A 61 11.56 -6.78 0.40
N ALA A 62 10.86 -5.66 0.53
CA ALA A 62 10.52 -4.78 -0.60
C ALA A 62 11.75 -4.17 -1.29
N LEU A 63 12.85 -3.95 -0.56
CA LEU A 63 14.12 -3.46 -1.12
C LEU A 63 15.09 -4.58 -1.52
N ASP A 64 14.72 -5.85 -1.32
CA ASP A 64 15.54 -6.98 -1.76
C ASP A 64 15.38 -7.16 -3.27
N ALA A 65 16.47 -6.90 -4.02
CA ALA A 65 16.46 -7.01 -5.48
C ALA A 65 16.06 -8.41 -5.97
N THR A 66 16.30 -9.46 -5.19
CA THR A 66 15.89 -10.83 -5.54
C THR A 66 14.38 -11.03 -5.47
N GLN A 67 13.68 -10.18 -4.71
CA GLN A 67 12.24 -10.23 -4.48
C GLN A 67 11.46 -9.30 -5.43
N ARG A 68 12.15 -8.59 -6.33
CA ARG A 68 11.51 -7.69 -7.30
C ARG A 68 10.42 -8.35 -8.16
N PRO A 69 10.57 -9.60 -8.64
CA PRO A 69 9.48 -10.28 -9.35
C PRO A 69 8.23 -10.47 -8.48
N VAL A 70 8.42 -10.87 -7.23
CA VAL A 70 7.34 -11.08 -6.25
C VAL A 70 6.66 -9.75 -5.92
N LEU A 71 7.44 -8.69 -5.67
CA LEU A 71 6.91 -7.36 -5.42
C LEU A 71 6.04 -6.86 -6.58
N ASN A 72 6.48 -7.05 -7.83
CA ASN A 72 5.71 -6.67 -9.02
C ASN A 72 4.42 -7.48 -9.19
N GLU A 73 4.43 -8.75 -8.82
CA GLU A 73 3.21 -9.57 -8.78
C GLU A 73 2.22 -9.00 -7.76
N TYR A 74 2.67 -8.71 -6.54
CA TYR A 74 1.83 -8.10 -5.50
C TYR A 74 1.29 -6.73 -5.89
N ARG A 75 2.09 -5.86 -6.52
CA ARG A 75 1.64 -4.58 -7.09
C ARG A 75 0.50 -4.79 -8.09
N SER A 76 0.66 -5.76 -8.99
CA SER A 76 -0.35 -6.08 -10.02
C SER A 76 -1.65 -6.63 -9.39
N ARG A 77 -1.53 -7.50 -8.39
CA ARG A 77 -2.67 -8.08 -7.68
C ARG A 77 -3.41 -7.05 -6.83
N LEU A 78 -2.71 -6.14 -6.18
CA LEU A 78 -3.33 -5.02 -5.46
C LEU A 78 -4.14 -4.16 -6.41
N LEU A 79 -3.57 -3.77 -7.56
CA LEU A 79 -4.31 -3.01 -8.58
C LEU A 79 -5.54 -3.75 -9.09
N ALA A 80 -5.44 -5.06 -9.31
CA ALA A 80 -6.58 -5.88 -9.72
C ALA A 80 -7.71 -5.86 -8.67
N GLU A 81 -7.38 -5.99 -7.38
CA GLU A 81 -8.37 -5.94 -6.29
C GLU A 81 -9.00 -4.54 -6.12
N LEU A 82 -8.20 -3.48 -6.23
CA LEU A 82 -8.70 -2.10 -6.19
C LEU A 82 -9.66 -1.82 -7.35
N ASN A 83 -9.33 -2.26 -8.56
CA ASN A 83 -10.22 -2.15 -9.72
C ASN A 83 -11.49 -2.99 -9.55
N ARG A 84 -11.37 -4.24 -9.07
CA ARG A 84 -12.52 -5.14 -8.83
C ARG A 84 -13.50 -4.54 -7.81
N THR A 85 -13.00 -3.83 -6.82
CA THR A 85 -13.80 -3.18 -5.78
C THR A 85 -14.22 -1.76 -6.14
N THR A 86 -13.81 -1.25 -7.31
CA THR A 86 -14.10 0.13 -7.77
C THR A 86 -13.59 1.18 -6.78
N ALA A 87 -12.43 0.94 -6.16
CA ALA A 87 -11.80 1.89 -5.26
C ALA A 87 -11.47 3.18 -6.01
N GLY A 88 -12.08 4.31 -5.63
CA GLY A 88 -12.00 5.54 -6.41
C GLY A 88 -10.60 6.17 -6.48
N PHE A 89 -9.71 5.83 -5.54
CA PHE A 89 -8.31 6.25 -5.55
C PHE A 89 -7.38 5.42 -6.44
N VAL A 90 -7.86 4.35 -7.10
CA VAL A 90 -6.99 3.41 -7.83
C VAL A 90 -6.12 4.08 -8.90
N ASN A 91 -6.60 5.17 -9.50
CA ASN A 91 -5.90 5.94 -10.54
C ASN A 91 -4.99 7.04 -9.98
N ASN A 92 -5.02 7.28 -8.66
CA ASN A 92 -4.31 8.36 -7.99
C ASN A 92 -3.37 7.82 -6.90
N LEU A 93 -2.87 6.59 -7.07
CA LEU A 93 -1.90 6.02 -6.13
C LEU A 93 -0.52 6.67 -6.32
N PRO A 94 0.21 7.00 -5.25
CA PRO A 94 1.57 7.52 -5.37
C PRO A 94 2.48 6.46 -6.01
N PRO A 95 3.48 6.86 -6.81
CA PRO A 95 4.38 5.92 -7.46
C PRO A 95 5.14 5.10 -6.40
N PRO A 96 5.35 3.79 -6.62
CA PRO A 96 6.20 3.00 -5.73
C PRO A 96 7.63 3.53 -5.71
N ARG A 97 8.25 3.53 -4.52
CA ARG A 97 9.69 3.75 -4.39
C ARG A 97 10.43 2.50 -4.82
N ASP A 98 11.41 2.67 -5.70
CA ASP A 98 12.13 1.58 -6.37
C ASP A 98 13.58 1.42 -5.91
#